data_AF-A0A327TF20-F1
#
_entry.id   AF-A0A327TF20-F1
#
_cell.length_a   1.000
_cell.length_b   1.000
_cell.length_c   1.000
_cell.angle_alpha   90.00
_cell.angle_beta   90.00
_cell.angle_gamma   90.00
#
_symmetry.space_group_name_H-M   'P 1'
#
loop_
_entity.id
_entity.type
_entity.pdbx_description
1 polymer ?
#
loop_
_entity_poly.entity_id
_entity_poly.type
_entity_poly.pdbx_seq_one_letter_code
_entity_poly.pdbx_strand_id
1 'polypeptide(L)'
;MAHSPSSGAQDRTGHVGLSVLRFDDEMIVTPVLARRVGHDSPTVHLRRAQDDGMFDRFAEHVEELRGRGRDIREEAPRGQA
;
A
#
# COMPACT_ATOMS: atom_id res chain seq x y z
N MET A 1 -0.10 -37.56 -24.50
CA MET A 1 -0.93 -36.44 -24.02
C MET A 1 -0.15 -35.73 -22.93
N ALA A 2 0.41 -34.57 -23.24
CA ALA A 2 1.23 -33.81 -22.29
C ALA A 2 0.32 -33.03 -21.35
N HIS A 3 0.35 -33.34 -20.06
CA HIS A 3 -0.21 -32.46 -19.04
C HIS A 3 0.63 -31.19 -19.04
N SER A 4 0.05 -30.11 -19.57
CA SER A 4 0.57 -28.76 -19.30
C SER A 4 0.40 -28.51 -17.80
N PRO A 5 1.45 -28.16 -17.04
CA PRO A 5 1.24 -27.69 -15.69
C PRO A 5 0.40 -26.41 -15.82
N SER A 6 -0.80 -26.43 -15.22
CA SER A 6 -1.50 -25.18 -14.96
C SER A 6 -0.51 -24.29 -14.21
N SER A 7 -0.47 -22.99 -14.52
CA SER A 7 0.15 -21.98 -13.67
C SER A 7 -0.58 -21.98 -12.32
N GLY A 8 -0.33 -23.01 -11.52
CA GLY A 8 -0.83 -23.18 -10.19
C GLY A 8 -0.15 -22.13 -9.36
N ALA A 9 -0.93 -21.10 -9.03
CA ALA A 9 -0.77 -20.21 -7.91
C ALA A 9 0.69 -20.11 -7.46
N GLN A 10 1.43 -19.18 -8.07
CA GLN A 10 2.52 -18.56 -7.34
C GLN A 10 1.85 -17.94 -6.12
N ASP A 11 1.86 -18.72 -5.04
CA ASP A 11 1.44 -18.36 -3.71
C ASP A 11 1.96 -16.96 -3.50
N ARG A 12 1.04 -16.01 -3.42
CA ARG A 12 1.39 -14.61 -3.34
C ARG A 12 1.86 -14.38 -1.91
N THR A 13 3.10 -14.78 -1.67
CA THR A 13 3.74 -14.84 -0.36
C THR A 13 3.71 -13.43 0.21
N GLY A 14 2.78 -13.19 1.14
CA GLY A 14 2.72 -11.99 1.96
C GLY A 14 2.42 -10.70 1.21
N HIS A 15 1.22 -10.53 0.66
CA HIS A 15 0.68 -9.19 0.43
C HIS A 15 0.42 -8.49 1.76
N VAL A 16 1.47 -7.93 2.36
CA VAL A 16 1.39 -7.04 3.52
C VAL A 16 1.02 -5.65 3.00
N GLY A 17 -0.21 -5.50 2.50
CA GLY A 17 -0.70 -4.24 1.97
C GLY A 17 -1.16 -3.33 3.11
N LEU A 18 -0.37 -2.32 3.46
CA LEU A 18 -0.82 -1.21 4.30
C LEU A 18 -1.57 -0.21 3.41
N SER A 19 -2.80 0.16 3.80
CA SER A 19 -3.51 1.31 3.21
C SER A 19 -3.53 2.46 4.20
N VAL A 20 -3.13 3.66 3.74
CA VAL A 20 -3.23 4.91 4.50
C VAL A 20 -3.96 5.94 3.66
N LEU A 21 -5.01 6.54 4.22
CA LEU A 21 -5.70 7.69 3.64
C LEU A 21 -5.53 8.86 4.62
N ARG A 22 -4.82 9.91 4.20
CA ARG A 22 -4.50 11.07 5.04
C ARG A 22 -5.30 12.30 4.62
N PHE A 23 -5.80 13.04 5.61
CA PHE A 23 -6.52 14.31 5.46
C PHE A 23 -6.05 15.26 6.58
N ASP A 24 -5.29 16.30 6.25
CA ASP A 24 -4.73 17.23 7.23
C ASP A 24 -4.00 16.51 8.39
N ASP A 25 -4.56 16.61 9.60
CA ASP A 25 -4.11 16.00 10.86
C ASP A 25 -4.86 14.70 11.23
N GLU A 26 -5.56 14.11 10.27
CA GLU A 26 -6.34 12.88 10.41
C GLU A 26 -5.91 11.80 9.41
N MET A 27 -6.02 10.53 9.79
CA MET A 27 -5.73 9.38 8.93
C MET A 27 -6.68 8.22 9.18
N ILE A 28 -7.02 7.51 8.10
CA ILE A 28 -7.58 6.16 8.15
C ILE A 28 -6.47 5.18 7.77
N VAL A 29 -6.18 4.22 8.65
CA VAL A 29 -5.11 3.24 8.45
C VAL A 29 -5.69 1.83 8.53
N THR A 30 -5.36 1.01 7.54
CA THR A 30 -5.73 -0.41 7.49
C THR A 30 -4.44 -1.24 7.45
N PRO A 31 -3.83 -1.55 8.62
CA PRO A 31 -2.64 -2.39 8.67
C PRO A 31 -3.02 -3.86 8.48
N VAL A 32 -2.25 -4.59 7.69
CA VAL A 32 -2.44 -6.04 7.56
C VAL A 32 -1.99 -6.74 8.85
N LEU A 33 -2.87 -7.57 9.39
CA LEU A 33 -2.50 -8.53 10.43
C LEU A 33 -1.92 -9.77 9.75
N ALA A 34 -0.67 -10.09 10.08
CA ALA A 34 0.03 -11.24 9.52
C ALA A 34 -0.82 -12.53 9.62
N ARG A 35 -0.87 -13.30 8.53
CA ARG A 35 -1.58 -14.58 8.39
C ARG A 35 -3.11 -14.52 8.33
N ARG A 36 -3.74 -13.34 8.25
CA ARG A 36 -5.18 -13.21 7.96
C ARG A 36 -5.43 -12.61 6.59
N VAL A 37 -6.54 -13.01 5.97
CA VAL A 37 -6.99 -12.47 4.69
C VAL A 37 -7.21 -10.97 4.87
N GLY A 38 -6.79 -10.16 3.88
CA GLY A 38 -6.77 -8.69 4.00
C GLY A 38 -8.11 -8.04 4.39
N HIS A 39 -9.25 -8.72 4.17
CA HIS A 39 -10.58 -8.23 4.58
C HIS A 39 -10.79 -8.20 6.11
N ASP A 40 -9.99 -8.94 6.88
CA ASP A 40 -10.04 -8.94 8.35
C ASP A 40 -9.08 -7.93 8.98
N SER A 41 -8.44 -7.09 8.16
CA SER A 41 -7.54 -6.07 8.66
C SER A 41 -8.34 -5.01 9.43
N PRO A 42 -7.93 -4.66 10.67
CA PRO A 42 -8.59 -3.61 11.41
C PRO A 42 -8.44 -2.30 10.63
N THR A 43 -9.48 -1.47 10.68
CA THR A 43 -9.38 -0.09 10.21
C THR A 43 -9.45 0.82 11.42
N VAL A 44 -8.44 1.68 11.56
CA VAL A 44 -8.33 2.63 12.67
C VAL A 44 -8.31 4.06 12.14
N HIS A 45 -8.97 4.95 12.88
CA HIS A 45 -8.88 6.39 12.67
C HIS A 45 -7.85 6.96 13.64
N LEU A 46 -6.87 7.69 13.11
CA LEU A 46 -5.83 8.37 13.88
C LEU A 46 -5.99 9.87 13.72
N ARG A 47 -5.91 10.60 14.84
CA ARG A 47 -5.79 12.05 14.88
C ARG A 47 -4.43 12.41 15.46
N ARG A 48 -3.75 13.40 14.89
CA ARG A 48 -2.48 13.91 15.42
C ARG A 48 -2.72 14.54 16.81
N ALA A 49 -2.13 13.95 17.84
CA ALA A 49 -2.33 14.37 19.24
C ALA A 49 -1.03 14.80 19.93
N GLN A 50 0.12 14.36 19.42
CA GLN A 50 1.44 14.77 19.88
C GLN A 50 2.44 14.70 18.73
N ASP A 51 3.57 15.39 18.90
CA ASP A 51 4.72 15.29 18.01
C ASP A 51 5.44 13.94 18.18
N ASP A 52 6.02 13.44 17.08
CA ASP A 52 6.66 12.11 16.97
C ASP A 52 5.72 10.95 17.40
N GLY A 53 4.43 11.17 17.17
CA GLY A 53 3.37 10.21 17.47
C GLY A 53 3.24 9.11 16.42
N MET A 54 2.27 8.21 16.64
CA MET A 54 1.91 7.19 15.65
C MET A 54 1.51 7.81 14.30
N PHE A 55 0.79 8.93 14.34
CA PHE A 55 0.45 9.72 13.16
C PHE A 55 1.70 10.11 12.35
N ASP A 56 2.70 10.69 13.01
CA ASP A 56 3.90 11.20 12.33
C ASP A 56 4.71 10.06 11.69
N ARG A 57 4.78 8.90 12.34
CA ARG A 57 5.45 7.71 11.76
C ARG A 57 4.76 7.21 10.48
N PHE A 58 3.42 7.18 10.45
CA PHE A 58 2.70 6.82 9.22
C PHE A 58 2.82 7.91 8.15
N ALA A 59 2.80 9.19 8.55
CA ALA A 59 3.00 10.31 7.63
C ALA A 59 4.35 10.23 6.93
N GLU A 60 5.43 10.05 7.70
CA GLU A 60 6.79 9.91 7.18
C GLU A 60 6.90 8.74 6.20
N HIS A 61 6.32 7.59 6.55
CA HIS A 61 6.34 6.42 5.68
C HIS A 61 5.58 6.64 4.36
N VAL A 62 4.44 7.32 4.39
CA VAL A 62 3.69 7.67 3.17
C VAL A 62 4.50 8.62 2.28
N GLU A 63 5.17 9.62 2.85
CA GLU A 63 6.02 10.54 2.08
C GLU A 63 7.24 9.82 1.48
N GLU A 64 7.86 8.88 2.20
CA GLU A 64 8.92 8.03 1.69
C GLU A 64 8.45 7.21 0.47
N LEU A 65 7.27 6.57 0.56
CA LEU A 65 6.68 5.80 -0.54
C LEU A 65 6.33 6.70 -1.72
N ARG A 66 5.77 7.88 -1.47
CA ARG A 66 5.44 8.87 -2.49
C ARG A 66 6.68 9.35 -3.23
N GLY A 67 7.78 9.63 -2.51
CA GLY A 67 9.05 10.05 -3.08
C GLY A 67 9.72 8.99 -3.96
N ARG A 68 9.43 7.71 -3.71
CA ARG A 68 9.87 6.58 -4.56
C ARG A 68 8.92 6.28 -5.73
N GLY A 69 7.74 6.91 -5.75
CA GLY A 69 6.77 6.75 -6.81
C GLY A 69 7.29 7.31 -8.12
N ARG A 70 7.04 6.59 -9.23
CA ARG A 70 7.34 7.06 -10.58
C ARG A 70 6.23 8.00 -11.07
N ASP A 71 6.61 9.07 -11.77
CA ASP A 71 5.62 9.88 -12.50
C ASP A 71 5.06 9.08 -13.68
N ILE A 72 3.75 8.92 -13.70
CA ILE A 72 3.02 8.19 -14.75
C ILE A 72 2.73 9.08 -15.97
N ARG A 73 2.96 10.40 -15.90
CA ARG A 73 2.71 11.35 -16.99
C ARG A 73 3.88 11.48 -17.96
N GLU A 74 5.11 11.17 -17.54
CA GLU A 74 6.30 11.29 -18.38
C GLU A 74 6.52 10.11 -19.34
N GLU A 75 5.78 9.02 -19.15
CA GLU A 75 6.02 7.76 -19.87
C GLU A 75 5.07 7.51 -21.07
N ALA A 76 4.23 8.48 -21.43
CA ALA A 76 3.50 8.40 -22.69
C ALA A 76 4.51 8.53 -23.85
N PRO A 77 4.69 7.51 -24.71
CA PRO A 77 5.55 7.64 -25.87
C PRO A 77 4.95 8.73 -26.76
N ARG A 78 5.71 9.80 -27.00
CA ARG A 78 5.41 10.73 -28.08
C ARG A 78 5.44 9.94 -29.40
N GLY A 79 4.26 9.71 -29.97
CA GLY A 79 4.01 9.46 -31.39
C GLY A 79 4.85 8.37 -32.07
N GLN A 80 4.19 7.26 -32.43
CA GLN A 80 4.44 6.66 -33.74
C GLN A 80 3.15 6.81 -34.54
N ALA A 81 3.15 7.84 -35.38
CA ALA A 81 2.25 8.01 -36.51
C ALA A 81 2.94 7.42 -37.75
#